data_AF-A0AAD6N5I2-F1
#
_entry.id   AF-A0AAD6N5I2-F1
#
_cell.length_a   1.000
_cell.length_b   1.000
_cell.length_c   1.000
_cell.angle_alpha   90.00
_cell.angle_beta   90.00
_cell.angle_gamma   90.00
#
_symmetry.space_group_name_H-M   'P 1'
#
loop_
_entity.id
_entity.type
_entity.pdbx_description
1 polymer ?
#
loop_
_entity_poly.entity_id
_entity_poly.type
_entity_poly.pdbx_seq_one_letter_code
_entity_poly.pdbx_strand_id
1 'polypeptide(L)' 'MIDNGRAIIIDFGSCRKLGESLEDVGRTYEWYDEKVKHSFFENDLAALEEIRVWLGYGEETFQFVE' A
#
# COMPACT_ATOMS: atom_id res chain seq x y z
N MET A 1 -7.59 10.50 -5.12
CA MET A 1 -8.34 11.72 -5.48
C MET A 1 -7.48 12.55 -6.42
N ILE A 2 -8.07 13.24 -7.40
CA ILE A 2 -7.32 14.13 -8.31
C ILE A 2 -7.82 15.55 -8.07
N ASP A 3 -6.91 16.49 -7.84
CA ASP A 3 -7.22 17.93 -7.80
C ASP A 3 -6.29 18.66 -8.78
N ASN A 4 -6.86 19.48 -9.66
CA ASN A 4 -6.10 20.25 -10.66
C ASN A 4 -5.08 19.42 -11.46
N GLY A 5 -5.44 18.18 -11.83
CA GLY A 5 -4.57 17.27 -12.58
C GLY A 5 -3.41 16.67 -11.75
N ARG A 6 -3.41 16.84 -10.43
CA ARG A 6 -2.43 16.24 -9.52
C ARG A 6 -3.06 15.16 -8.68
N ALA A 7 -2.36 14.04 -8.54
CA ALA A 7 -2.75 13.00 -7.60
C ALA A 7 -2.56 13.51 -6.16
N ILE A 8 -3.57 13.27 -5.33
CA ILE A 8 -3.54 13.56 -3.89
C ILE A 8 -3.68 12.24 -3.14
N ILE A 9 -2.77 12.03 -2.18
CA ILE A 9 -2.84 10.94 -1.19
C ILE A 9 -3.92 11.28 -0.16
N ILE A 10 -4.84 10.34 0.05
CA ILE A 10 -6.00 10.47 0.94
C ILE A 10 -6.12 9.23 1.82
N ASP A 11 -7.13 9.22 2.71
CA ASP A 11 -7.49 8.07 3.55
C ASP A 11 -6.39 7.62 4.52
N PHE A 12 -6.00 8.52 5.42
CA PHE A 12 -4.94 8.30 6.43
C PHE A 12 -5.39 7.47 7.64
N GLY A 13 -6.56 6.81 7.59
CA GLY A 13 -7.13 6.09 8.74
C GLY A 13 -6.31 4.88 9.21
N SER A 14 -5.57 4.26 8.28
CA SER A 14 -4.68 3.11 8.54
C SER A 14 -3.24 3.51 8.85
N CYS A 15 -2.89 4.80 8.81
CA CYS A 15 -1.54 5.24 9.12
C CYS A 15 -1.15 4.89 10.56
N ARG A 16 0.11 4.47 10.71
CA ARG A 16 0.71 4.05 11.97
C ARG A 16 2.12 4.62 12.08
N LYS A 17 2.61 4.80 13.30
CA LYS A 17 4.04 5.13 13.50
C LYS A 17 4.89 3.92 13.15
N LEU A 18 6.14 4.17 12.79
CA LEU A 18 7.12 3.12 12.56
C LEU A 18 7.18 2.15 13.75
N GLY A 19 6.98 0.86 13.48
CA GLY A 19 6.95 -0.23 14.45
C GLY A 19 5.62 -0.45 15.17
N GLU A 20 4.58 0.38 14.96
CA GLU A 20 3.25 0.13 15.54
C GLU A 20 2.54 -1.05 14.84
N SER A 21 1.64 -1.70 15.56
CA SER A 21 0.88 -2.86 15.07
C SER A 21 -0.05 -2.50 13.91
N LEU A 22 -0.19 -3.43 12.97
CA LEU A 22 -1.10 -3.39 11.83
C LEU A 22 -2.27 -4.40 11.95
N GLU A 23 -2.45 -5.03 13.10
CA GLU A 23 -3.50 -6.05 13.26
C GLU A 23 -4.92 -5.48 13.37
N ASP A 24 -5.05 -4.21 13.78
CA ASP A 24 -6.33 -3.53 14.02
C ASP A 24 -6.70 -2.50 12.94
N VAL A 25 -5.93 -2.44 11.85
CA VAL A 25 -6.17 -1.53 10.72
C VAL A 25 -6.89 -2.21 9.56
N GLY A 26 -7.78 -1.47 8.91
CA GLY A 26 -8.27 -1.82 7.59
C GLY A 26 -7.15 -1.72 6.56
N ARG A 27 -6.96 -2.79 5.77
CA ARG A 27 -6.00 -2.87 4.66
C ARG A 27 -6.70 -3.51 3.46
N THR A 28 -6.33 -3.08 2.26
CA THR A 28 -6.94 -3.57 1.02
C THR A 28 -6.17 -4.80 0.53
N TYR A 29 -6.85 -5.93 0.33
CA TYR A 29 -6.25 -7.15 -0.25
C TYR A 29 -5.48 -6.86 -1.54
N GLU A 30 -4.41 -7.61 -1.80
CA GLU A 30 -3.49 -7.44 -2.95
C GLU A 30 -2.57 -6.20 -2.88
N TRP A 31 -2.73 -5.31 -1.89
CA TRP A 31 -1.89 -4.11 -1.71
C TRP A 31 -0.88 -4.22 -0.57
N TYR A 32 -0.83 -5.36 0.13
CA TYR A 32 0.08 -5.58 1.25
C TYR A 32 0.37 -7.08 1.48
N ASP A 33 1.50 -7.37 2.12
CA ASP A 33 1.81 -8.71 2.63
C ASP A 33 1.08 -8.97 3.96
N GLU A 34 0.18 -9.95 3.99
CA GLU A 34 -0.57 -10.31 5.19
C GLU A 34 0.29 -10.81 6.35
N LYS A 35 1.50 -11.31 6.05
CA LYS A 35 2.46 -11.75 7.07
C LYS A 35 3.08 -10.58 7.82
N VAL A 36 3.04 -9.37 7.26
CA VAL A 36 3.51 -8.16 7.92
C VAL A 36 2.47 -7.68 8.94
N LYS A 37 2.92 -7.62 10.21
CA LYS A 37 2.08 -7.22 11.35
C LYS A 37 2.49 -5.89 11.99
N HIS A 38 3.55 -5.25 11.51
CA HIS A 38 4.04 -3.97 12.05
C HIS A 38 4.34 -3.01 10.91
N SER A 39 4.19 -1.71 11.18
CA SER A 39 4.46 -0.66 10.21
C SER A 39 5.95 -0.47 9.96
N PHE A 40 6.35 -0.55 8.70
CA PHE A 40 7.67 -0.26 8.19
C PHE A 40 7.59 0.59 6.91
N PHE A 41 8.63 1.37 6.62
CA PHE A 41 8.68 2.20 5.40
C PHE A 41 8.56 1.35 4.14
N GLU A 42 9.12 0.14 4.18
CA GLU A 42 9.12 -0.83 3.09
C GLU A 42 7.70 -1.29 2.72
N ASN A 43 6.74 -1.21 3.64
CA ASN A 43 5.36 -1.58 3.36
C ASN A 43 4.72 -0.63 2.35
N ASP A 44 4.93 0.67 2.53
CA ASP A 44 4.40 1.69 1.63
C ASP A 44 5.08 1.64 0.26
N LEU A 45 6.38 1.34 0.22
CA LEU A 45 7.13 1.17 -1.03
C LEU A 45 6.65 -0.06 -1.81
N ALA A 46 6.40 -1.18 -1.13
CA ALA A 46 5.89 -2.38 -1.80
C ALA A 46 4.47 -2.15 -2.33
N ALA A 47 3.59 -1.50 -1.54
CA ALA A 47 2.27 -1.11 -2.01
C ALA A 47 2.34 -0.15 -3.22
N LEU A 48 3.31 0.77 -3.25
CA LEU A 48 3.54 1.66 -4.40
C LEU A 48 3.92 0.87 -5.66
N GLU A 49 4.72 -0.18 -5.55
CA GLU A 49 5.04 -1.05 -6.70
C GLU A 49 3.78 -1.77 -7.20
N GLU A 50 2.89 -2.23 -6.32
CA GLU A 50 1.58 -2.76 -6.74
C GLU A 50 0.74 -1.70 -7.49
N ILE A 51 0.84 -0.41 -7.11
CA ILE A 51 0.11 0.68 -7.80
C ILE A 51 0.65 0.82 -9.21
N ARG A 52 1.97 0.69 -9.37
CA ARG A 52 2.63 0.79 -10.68
C ARG A 52 2.22 -0.37 -11.58
N VAL A 53 2.25 -1.60 -11.07
CA VAL A 53 1.78 -2.79 -11.80
C VAL A 53 0.31 -2.64 -12.21
N TRP A 54 -0.57 -2.23 -11.28
CA TRP A 54 -1.98 -2.02 -11.57
C TRP A 54 -2.25 -0.95 -12.64
N LEU A 55 -1.45 0.12 -12.66
CA LEU A 55 -1.50 1.16 -13.69
C LEU A 55 -0.87 0.74 -15.03
N GLY A 56 -0.36 -0.50 -15.14
CA GLY A 56 0.26 -1.04 -16.36
C GLY A 56 1.70 -0.58 -16.57
N TYR A 57 2.39 -0.13 -15.52
CA TYR A 57 3.82 0.12 -15.57
C TYR A 57 4.58 -1.19 -15.32
N GLY A 58 5.37 -1.63 -16.29
CA GLY A 58 6.21 -2.83 -16.19
C GLY A 58 5.56 -4.09 -16.79
N GLU A 59 6.32 -5.19 -16.83
CA GLU A 59 5.84 -6.53 -17.21
C GLU A 59 5.63 -7.43 -15.97
N GLU A 60 5.73 -6.84 -14.78
CA GLU A 60 5.66 -7.52 -13.50
C GLU A 60 4.22 -7.88 -13.14
N THR A 61 4.05 -8.91 -12.32
CA THR A 61 2.76 -9.30 -11.74
C THR A 61 2.67 -8.84 -10.30
N PHE A 62 1.45 -8.79 -9.75
CA PHE A 62 1.24 -8.49 -8.33
C PHE A 62 2.11 -9.41 -7.44
N GLN A 63 2.73 -8.82 -6.42
CA GLN A 63 3.61 -9.52 -5.47
C GLN A 63 2.78 -10.18 -4.36
N PHE A 64 1.69 -9.53 -3.96
CA PHE A 64 0.78 -10.01 -2.94
C PHE A 64 -0.39 -10.76 -3.58
N VAL A 65 -0.42 -12.07 -3.35
CA VAL A 65 -1.51 -12.96 -3.77
C VAL A 65 -2.21 -13.52 -2.55
N GLU A 66 -3.53 -13.73 -2.66
CA GLU A 66 -4.39 -14.32 -1.62
C GLU A 66 -4.02 -15.78 -1.28
#